data_AF-A0A9D9GIY9-F1
#
_entry.id   AF-A0A9D9GIY9-F1
#
_cell.length_a   1.000
_cell.length_b   1.000
_cell.length_c   1.000
_cell.angle_alpha   90.00
_cell.angle_beta   90.00
_cell.angle_gamma   90.00
#
_symmetry.space_group_name_H-M   'P 1'
#
loop_
_entity.id
_entity.type
_entity.pdbx_description
1 polymer ?
#
loop_
_entity_poly.entity_id
_entity_poly.type
_entity_poly.pdbx_seq_one_letter_code
_entity_poly.pdbx_strand_id
1 'polypeptide(L)'
;NEAWGQFDTPAAVDFTRAQDPSRLINSASGGNSYLCGDILDSHNYPNPVMKFRSEGAQIDVLGEYGGIGRAVDGHLWQADRNWGYQGLCSSGEEVLEKYRAYAIDEFIPQVKSGVSAGIYTQTTDVEVEVNGIMTYDRKVVKVDEAALREINLKVREAL
;
A
#
# COMPACT_ATOMS: atom_id res chain seq x y z
N ASN A 1 -4.72 11.44 -2.50
CA ASN A 1 -3.45 10.81 -2.10
C ASN A 1 -2.59 11.86 -1.41
N GLU A 2 -2.25 11.67 -0.15
CA GLU A 2 -1.31 12.48 0.64
C GLU A 2 -1.55 14.01 0.56
N ALA A 3 -2.83 14.41 0.64
CA ALA A 3 -3.33 15.78 0.52
C ALA A 3 -3.16 16.46 -0.86
N TRP A 4 -2.61 15.79 -1.87
CA TRP A 4 -2.46 16.35 -3.22
C TRP A 4 -3.84 16.66 -3.82
N GLY A 5 -4.10 17.94 -4.06
CA GLY A 5 -5.35 18.43 -4.62
C GLY A 5 -6.56 18.29 -3.69
N GLN A 6 -6.35 18.07 -2.39
CA GLN A 6 -7.46 17.96 -1.43
C GLN A 6 -8.13 19.32 -1.22
N PHE A 7 -9.46 19.37 -1.38
CA PHE A 7 -10.28 20.54 -1.11
C PHE A 7 -11.63 20.10 -0.54
N ASP A 8 -12.14 20.85 0.44
CA ASP A 8 -13.46 20.70 1.06
C ASP A 8 -13.95 19.24 1.21
N THR A 9 -13.15 18.43 1.92
CA THR A 9 -13.38 16.98 2.06
C THR A 9 -14.80 16.63 2.53
N PRO A 10 -15.37 17.27 3.56
CA PRO A 10 -16.73 16.94 4.01
C PRO A 10 -17.79 17.18 2.91
N ALA A 11 -17.73 18.30 2.20
CA ALA A 11 -18.68 18.58 1.12
C ALA A 11 -18.53 17.58 -0.04
N ALA A 12 -17.29 17.19 -0.38
CA ALA A 12 -17.04 16.17 -1.39
C ALA A 12 -17.59 14.79 -0.99
N VAL A 13 -17.46 14.40 0.29
CA VAL A 13 -18.06 13.18 0.83
C VAL A 13 -19.58 13.21 0.74
N ASP A 14 -20.20 14.30 1.20
CA ASP A 14 -21.66 14.44 1.18
C ASP A 14 -22.21 14.41 -0.25
N PHE A 15 -21.55 15.12 -1.17
CA PHE A 15 -21.88 15.09 -2.59
C PHE A 15 -21.79 13.66 -3.15
N THR A 16 -20.68 12.96 -2.88
CA THR A 16 -20.45 11.59 -3.37
C THR A 16 -21.49 10.62 -2.83
N ARG A 17 -21.80 10.70 -1.53
CA ARG A 17 -22.81 9.85 -0.87
C ARG A 17 -24.21 10.09 -1.41
N ALA A 18 -24.54 11.33 -1.78
CA ALA A 18 -25.81 11.66 -2.40
C ALA A 18 -25.97 11.04 -3.81
N GLN A 19 -24.85 10.77 -4.52
CA GLN A 19 -24.90 10.11 -5.83
C GLN A 19 -25.11 8.59 -5.71
N ASP A 20 -24.42 7.93 -4.78
CA ASP A 20 -24.56 6.50 -4.53
C ASP A 20 -24.30 6.17 -3.05
N PRO A 21 -25.35 6.01 -2.23
CA PRO A 21 -25.20 5.69 -0.81
C PRO A 21 -24.85 4.21 -0.55
N SER A 22 -24.78 3.36 -1.59
CA SER A 22 -24.47 1.93 -1.43
C SER A 22 -22.96 1.63 -1.32
N ARG A 23 -22.10 2.64 -1.54
CA ARG A 23 -20.64 2.48 -1.57
C ARG A 23 -19.98 3.12 -0.35
N LEU A 24 -18.95 2.46 0.16
CA LEU A 24 -18.06 3.03 1.16
C LEU A 24 -17.21 4.15 0.53
N ILE A 25 -16.98 5.21 1.29
CA ILE A 25 -16.21 6.38 0.85
C ILE A 25 -14.90 6.45 1.62
N ASN A 26 -13.79 6.30 0.90
CA ASN A 26 -12.47 6.72 1.37
C ASN A 26 -12.32 8.22 1.11
N SER A 27 -12.48 9.02 2.16
CA SER A 27 -12.54 10.49 2.06
C SER A 27 -11.19 11.12 1.74
N ALA A 28 -10.11 10.52 2.22
CA ALA A 28 -8.75 10.95 1.94
C ALA A 28 -7.75 9.80 2.19
N SER A 29 -7.01 9.44 1.15
CA SER A 29 -5.87 8.51 1.23
C SER A 29 -4.59 9.28 1.61
N GLY A 30 -3.82 8.76 2.57
CA GLY A 30 -2.55 9.35 3.02
C GLY A 30 -2.51 9.91 4.45
N GLY A 31 -3.56 9.73 5.25
CA GLY A 31 -3.61 10.14 6.66
C GLY A 31 -3.99 11.62 6.91
N ASN A 32 -4.17 12.40 5.85
CA ASN A 32 -4.76 13.76 5.84
C ASN A 32 -6.29 13.73 5.93
N SER A 33 -6.80 12.90 6.85
CA SER A 33 -8.22 12.54 6.94
C SER A 33 -9.00 13.48 7.85
N TYR A 34 -10.28 13.61 7.55
CA TYR A 34 -11.28 14.24 8.40
C TYR A 34 -12.23 13.16 8.91
N LEU A 35 -12.94 13.41 10.03
CA LEU A 35 -14.00 12.53 10.52
C LEU A 35 -15.25 12.60 9.62
N CYS A 36 -15.10 12.17 8.37
CA CYS A 36 -16.12 12.08 7.34
C CYS A 36 -15.76 10.94 6.36
N GLY A 37 -16.78 10.38 5.71
CA GLY A 37 -16.64 9.15 4.94
C GLY A 37 -16.58 7.93 5.86
N ASP A 38 -16.21 6.79 5.30
CA ASP A 38 -16.33 5.50 5.97
C ASP A 38 -14.97 4.88 6.31
N ILE A 39 -13.89 5.34 5.66
CA ILE A 39 -12.55 4.76 5.79
C ILE A 39 -11.56 5.83 6.29
N LEU A 40 -10.80 5.49 7.32
CA LEU A 40 -9.57 6.18 7.71
C LEU A 40 -8.40 5.49 6.99
N ASP A 41 -7.95 6.10 5.91
CA ASP A 41 -6.84 5.59 5.12
C ASP A 41 -5.54 6.34 5.48
N SER A 42 -4.56 5.62 6.03
CA SER A 42 -3.23 6.17 6.30
C SER A 42 -2.11 5.37 5.63
N HIS A 43 -1.12 6.12 5.15
CA HIS A 43 0.05 5.59 4.47
C HIS A 43 1.23 5.58 5.44
N ASN A 44 1.95 4.46 5.49
CA ASN A 44 3.18 4.37 6.25
C ASN A 44 4.23 3.56 5.50
N TYR A 45 5.33 4.23 5.20
CA TYR A 45 6.44 3.65 4.47
C TYR A 45 7.68 3.52 5.34
N PRO A 46 8.43 2.43 5.22
CA PRO A 46 8.09 1.21 4.46
C PRO A 46 7.23 0.22 5.29
N ASN A 47 7.26 0.34 6.62
CA ASN A 47 6.67 -0.61 7.54
C ASN A 47 5.14 -0.51 7.61
N PRO A 48 4.40 -1.64 7.64
CA PRO A 48 2.95 -1.62 7.68
C PRO A 48 2.39 -1.34 9.08
N VAL A 49 2.47 -0.08 9.52
CA VAL A 49 2.03 0.36 10.85
C VAL A 49 0.99 1.47 10.72
N MET A 50 -0.13 1.30 11.42
CA MET A 50 -1.19 2.30 11.45
C MET A 50 -0.77 3.50 12.31
N LYS A 51 -0.57 4.67 11.72
CA LYS A 51 -0.19 5.90 12.47
C LYS A 51 -1.31 6.46 13.34
N PHE A 52 -2.55 6.28 12.89
CA PHE A 52 -3.75 6.85 13.49
C PHE A 52 -4.80 5.76 13.60
N ARG A 53 -5.67 5.85 14.59
CA ARG A 53 -6.82 4.96 14.77
C ARG A 53 -8.07 5.81 14.85
N SER A 54 -9.12 5.35 14.19
CA SER A 54 -10.42 6.03 14.23
C SER A 54 -11.19 5.75 15.53
N GLU A 55 -10.70 4.84 16.37
CA GLU A 55 -11.37 4.39 17.60
C GLU A 55 -12.80 3.89 17.33
N GLY A 56 -13.03 3.29 16.15
CA GLY A 56 -14.32 2.77 15.71
C GLY A 56 -15.21 3.80 15.00
N ALA A 57 -14.76 5.05 14.83
CA ALA A 57 -15.50 6.04 14.05
C ALA A 57 -15.49 5.77 12.54
N GLN A 58 -14.45 5.09 12.04
CA GLN A 58 -14.25 4.74 10.62
C GLN A 58 -13.59 3.37 10.51
N ILE A 59 -13.47 2.84 9.29
CA ILE A 59 -12.74 1.61 9.01
C ILE A 59 -11.25 1.96 8.90
N ASP A 60 -10.43 1.46 9.81
CA ASP A 60 -8.98 1.69 9.80
C ASP A 60 -8.31 0.88 8.68
N VAL A 61 -7.70 1.56 7.71
CA VAL A 61 -7.03 0.96 6.54
C VAL A 61 -5.62 1.53 6.40
N LEU A 62 -4.67 0.64 6.19
CA LEU A 62 -3.32 0.99 5.78
C LEU A 62 -3.26 1.04 4.25
N GLY A 63 -3.61 2.21 3.68
CA GLY A 63 -3.85 2.33 2.24
C GLY A 63 -2.60 2.28 1.38
N GLU A 64 -1.42 2.54 1.95
CA GLU A 64 -0.15 2.24 1.30
C GLU A 64 0.93 1.90 2.33
N TYR A 65 1.70 0.85 2.04
CA TYR A 65 2.95 0.51 2.74
C TYR A 65 3.91 -0.23 1.81
N GLY A 66 5.12 -0.50 2.28
CA GLY A 66 6.11 -1.30 1.56
C GLY A 66 7.11 -0.45 0.82
N GLY A 67 7.18 -0.60 -0.50
CA GLY A 67 8.17 0.10 -1.32
C GLY A 67 9.55 -0.56 -1.32
N ILE A 68 9.59 -1.90 -1.34
CA ILE A 68 10.81 -2.70 -1.44
C ILE A 68 11.36 -2.59 -2.86
N GLY A 69 12.48 -1.90 -3.04
CA GLY A 69 13.07 -1.63 -4.35
C GLY A 69 13.85 -2.81 -4.92
N ARG A 70 13.77 -3.03 -6.23
CA ARG A 70 14.65 -3.92 -6.98
C ARG A 70 14.80 -3.43 -8.42
N ALA A 71 16.02 -3.06 -8.81
CA ALA A 71 16.31 -2.75 -10.21
C ALA A 71 16.43 -4.04 -11.04
N VAL A 72 15.91 -4.01 -12.27
CA VAL A 72 16.05 -5.11 -13.25
C VAL A 72 16.58 -4.53 -14.54
N ASP A 73 17.84 -4.85 -14.86
CA ASP A 73 18.53 -4.34 -16.05
C ASP A 73 17.74 -4.62 -17.34
N GLY A 74 17.72 -3.63 -18.24
CA GLY A 74 16.96 -3.70 -19.49
C GLY A 74 15.46 -3.41 -19.36
N HIS A 75 14.94 -3.27 -18.14
CA HIS A 75 13.52 -3.02 -17.87
C HIS A 75 13.27 -1.75 -17.03
N LEU A 76 14.26 -0.86 -16.97
CA LEU A 76 14.21 0.39 -16.22
C LEU A 76 13.74 1.56 -17.09
N TRP A 77 13.07 2.55 -16.49
CA TRP A 77 12.79 3.83 -17.15
C TRP A 77 14.07 4.63 -17.42
N GLN A 78 14.97 4.66 -16.44
CA GLN A 78 16.31 5.25 -16.53
C GLN A 78 17.33 4.26 -16.00
N ALA A 79 18.51 4.22 -16.62
CA ALA A 79 19.56 3.27 -16.22
C ALA A 79 20.17 3.61 -14.85
N ASP A 80 20.18 4.89 -14.46
CA ASP A 80 20.72 5.40 -13.20
C ASP A 80 19.61 6.03 -12.31
N ARG A 81 19.95 6.30 -11.05
CA ARG A 81 19.10 7.01 -10.06
C ARG A 81 17.84 6.29 -9.58
N ASN A 82 17.76 4.99 -9.83
CA ASN A 82 16.67 4.15 -9.33
C ASN A 82 16.70 4.04 -7.81
N TRP A 83 15.52 4.03 -7.18
CA TRP A 83 15.42 3.99 -5.72
C TRP A 83 14.22 3.16 -5.23
N GLY A 84 14.27 2.84 -3.93
CA GLY A 84 13.19 2.24 -3.15
C GLY A 84 13.36 2.62 -1.68
N TYR A 85 12.32 2.46 -0.86
CA TYR A 85 12.25 3.05 0.49
C TYR A 85 13.24 2.45 1.51
N GLN A 86 13.83 1.27 1.21
CA GLN A 86 14.89 0.63 2.01
C GLN A 86 16.14 0.28 1.17
N GLY A 87 16.44 1.07 0.15
CA GLY A 87 17.45 0.73 -0.83
C GLY A 87 16.99 -0.36 -1.80
N LEU A 88 17.92 -0.89 -2.58
CA LEU A 88 17.63 -1.86 -3.64
C LEU A 88 18.07 -3.26 -3.23
N CYS A 89 17.13 -4.19 -3.27
CA CYS A 89 17.38 -5.62 -3.18
C CYS A 89 18.13 -6.11 -4.41
N SER A 90 19.00 -7.09 -4.21
CA SER A 90 19.80 -7.67 -5.29
C SER A 90 19.08 -8.79 -6.03
N SER A 91 18.05 -9.40 -5.42
CA SER A 91 17.31 -10.54 -5.98
C SER A 91 15.82 -10.49 -5.66
N GLY A 92 15.03 -11.25 -6.41
CA GLY A 92 13.60 -11.42 -6.11
C GLY A 92 13.35 -12.16 -4.80
N GLU A 93 14.26 -13.04 -4.39
CA GLU A 93 14.20 -13.73 -3.10
C GLU A 93 14.33 -12.77 -1.93
N GLU A 94 15.24 -11.78 -2.02
CA GLU A 94 15.39 -10.76 -0.99
C GLU A 94 14.15 -9.86 -0.90
N VAL A 95 13.52 -9.55 -2.06
CA VAL A 95 12.24 -8.83 -2.09
C VAL A 95 11.15 -9.63 -1.38
N LEU A 96 11.05 -10.94 -1.67
CA LEU A 96 10.06 -11.82 -1.04
C LEU A 96 10.28 -11.97 0.47
N GLU A 97 11.52 -12.07 0.93
CA GLU A 97 11.81 -12.18 2.36
C GLU A 97 11.38 -10.92 3.11
N LYS A 98 11.69 -9.73 2.57
CA LYS A 98 11.21 -8.46 3.14
C LYS A 98 9.69 -8.33 3.09
N TYR A 99 9.07 -8.72 1.98
CA TYR A 99 7.62 -8.72 1.85
C TYR A 99 6.97 -9.65 2.88
N ARG A 100 7.54 -10.85 3.08
CA ARG A 100 7.09 -11.81 4.08
C ARG A 100 7.18 -11.22 5.48
N ALA A 101 8.30 -10.58 5.83
CA ALA A 101 8.47 -9.93 7.12
C ALA A 101 7.40 -8.84 7.34
N TYR A 102 7.18 -7.97 6.36
CA TYR A 102 6.13 -6.95 6.45
C TYR A 102 4.74 -7.56 6.59
N ALA A 103 4.39 -8.54 5.75
CA ALA A 103 3.06 -9.12 5.73
C ALA A 103 2.77 -9.94 7.01
N ILE A 104 3.68 -10.82 7.40
CA ILE A 104 3.45 -11.82 8.45
C ILE A 104 3.83 -11.29 9.83
N ASP A 105 5.01 -10.67 9.93
CA ASP A 105 5.59 -10.34 11.22
C ASP A 105 5.15 -8.93 11.69
N GLU A 106 4.73 -8.04 10.77
CA GLU A 106 4.33 -6.67 11.10
C GLU A 106 2.83 -6.38 10.84
N PHE A 107 2.30 -6.74 9.66
CA PHE A 107 0.93 -6.39 9.27
C PHE A 107 -0.13 -7.27 9.96
N ILE A 108 0.07 -8.60 10.07
CA ILE A 108 -0.87 -9.46 10.81
C ILE A 108 -1.11 -8.99 12.26
N PRO A 109 -0.08 -8.55 13.03
CA PRO A 109 -0.31 -7.89 14.31
C PRO A 109 -1.22 -6.64 14.24
N GLN A 110 -1.11 -5.82 13.19
CA GLN A 110 -2.02 -4.69 12.99
C GLN A 110 -3.45 -5.16 12.76
N VAL A 111 -3.65 -6.20 11.94
CA VAL A 111 -4.96 -6.80 11.70
C VAL A 111 -5.60 -7.28 13.00
N LYS A 112 -4.85 -8.02 13.82
CA LYS A 112 -5.31 -8.48 15.15
C LYS A 112 -5.67 -7.34 16.10
N SER A 113 -5.15 -6.13 15.87
CA SER A 113 -5.48 -4.95 16.65
C SER A 113 -6.71 -4.18 16.12
N GLY A 114 -7.27 -4.55 14.96
CA GLY A 114 -8.46 -3.93 14.37
C GLY A 114 -8.25 -3.24 13.02
N VAL A 115 -7.07 -3.32 12.40
CA VAL A 115 -6.87 -2.82 11.03
C VAL A 115 -7.61 -3.76 10.06
N SER A 116 -8.43 -3.17 9.20
CA SER A 116 -9.36 -3.93 8.34
C SER A 116 -8.82 -4.20 6.94
N ALA A 117 -7.77 -3.50 6.50
CA ALA A 117 -7.11 -3.74 5.22
C ALA A 117 -5.70 -3.15 5.17
N GLY A 118 -4.89 -3.67 4.25
CA GLY A 118 -3.55 -3.18 3.94
C GLY A 118 -3.27 -3.32 2.46
N ILE A 119 -2.66 -2.30 1.86
CA ILE A 119 -2.32 -2.27 0.44
C ILE A 119 -0.81 -2.07 0.31
N TYR A 120 -0.14 -3.06 -0.28
CA TYR A 120 1.27 -2.97 -0.62
C TYR A 120 1.46 -2.13 -1.88
N THR A 121 2.30 -1.09 -1.79
CA THR A 121 2.76 -0.31 -2.95
C THR A 121 4.00 -1.00 -3.55
N GLN A 122 4.11 -1.23 -4.84
CA GLN A 122 3.14 -0.95 -5.92
C GLN A 122 3.10 -2.09 -6.93
N THR A 123 2.12 -2.07 -7.83
CA THR A 123 1.96 -3.10 -8.87
C THR A 123 3.08 -3.08 -9.91
N THR A 124 3.52 -1.89 -10.34
CA THR A 124 4.57 -1.71 -11.35
C THR A 124 5.54 -0.64 -10.89
N ASP A 125 6.77 -0.66 -11.40
CA ASP A 125 7.66 0.48 -11.25
C ASP A 125 7.05 1.74 -11.87
N VAL A 126 7.33 2.88 -11.26
CA VAL A 126 6.93 4.20 -11.75
C VAL A 126 8.18 5.04 -11.91
N GLU A 127 8.56 5.26 -13.16
CA GLU A 127 9.76 6.00 -13.53
C GLU A 127 11.02 5.45 -12.81
N VAL A 128 11.64 6.24 -11.94
CA VAL A 128 12.84 5.85 -11.18
C VAL A 128 12.54 5.17 -9.83
N GLU A 129 11.26 5.07 -9.46
CA GLU A 129 10.83 4.33 -8.27
C GLU A 129 10.60 2.86 -8.65
N VAL A 130 11.56 1.99 -8.28
CA VAL A 130 11.67 0.62 -8.77
C VAL A 130 11.21 -0.44 -7.76
N ASN A 131 10.19 -0.12 -6.98
CA ASN A 131 9.62 -0.97 -5.93
C ASN A 131 8.33 -1.70 -6.36
N GLY A 132 8.04 -1.71 -7.67
CA GLY A 132 6.92 -2.47 -8.22
C GLY A 132 7.14 -3.98 -8.14
N ILE A 133 6.05 -4.72 -7.97
CA ILE A 133 6.04 -6.19 -8.14
C ILE A 133 6.44 -6.55 -9.58
N MET A 134 6.09 -5.71 -10.55
CA MET A 134 6.49 -5.81 -11.95
C MET A 134 7.38 -4.66 -12.37
N THR A 135 8.19 -4.88 -13.40
CA THR A 135 8.99 -3.83 -14.05
C THR A 135 8.13 -2.73 -14.69
N TYR A 136 8.76 -1.59 -14.99
CA TYR A 136 8.11 -0.43 -15.62
C TYR A 136 7.34 -0.80 -16.90
N ASP A 137 7.94 -1.66 -17.74
CA ASP A 137 7.37 -2.16 -18.99
C ASP A 137 6.39 -3.34 -18.82
N ARG A 138 6.14 -3.78 -17.58
CA ARG A 138 5.27 -4.91 -17.21
C ARG A 138 5.68 -6.26 -17.82
N LYS A 139 6.93 -6.41 -18.27
CA LYS A 139 7.41 -7.66 -18.89
C LYS A 139 7.99 -8.66 -17.90
N VAL A 140 8.44 -8.19 -16.74
CA VAL A 140 9.08 -9.04 -15.73
C VAL A 140 8.37 -8.87 -14.39
N VAL A 141 7.86 -9.97 -13.86
CA VAL A 141 7.49 -10.07 -12.45
C VAL A 141 8.77 -10.28 -11.65
N LYS A 142 9.00 -9.47 -10.62
CA LYS A 142 10.28 -9.39 -9.91
C LYS A 142 10.44 -10.43 -8.80
N VAL A 143 9.39 -11.18 -8.51
CA VAL A 143 9.29 -12.14 -7.41
C VAL A 143 8.60 -13.41 -7.89
N ASP A 144 8.76 -14.50 -7.15
CA ASP A 144 7.97 -15.72 -7.36
C ASP A 144 6.50 -15.49 -6.97
N GLU A 145 5.59 -15.66 -7.94
CA GLU A 145 4.16 -15.40 -7.76
C GLU A 145 3.48 -16.40 -6.83
N ALA A 146 3.93 -17.65 -6.80
CA ALA A 146 3.35 -18.67 -5.95
C ALA A 146 3.68 -18.40 -4.47
N ALA A 147 4.93 -18.06 -4.18
CA ALA A 147 5.38 -17.66 -2.85
C ALA A 147 4.65 -16.39 -2.37
N LEU A 148 4.53 -15.37 -3.24
CA LEU A 148 3.77 -14.15 -2.93
C LEU A 148 2.31 -14.47 -2.60
N ARG A 149 1.68 -15.35 -3.38
CA ARG A 149 0.31 -15.82 -3.15
C ARG A 149 0.16 -16.52 -1.80
N GLU A 150 1.08 -17.40 -1.44
CA GLU A 150 1.05 -18.10 -0.14
C GLU A 150 1.12 -17.14 1.05
N ILE A 151 1.95 -16.10 0.95
CA ILE A 151 2.04 -15.06 1.98
C ILE A 151 0.70 -14.32 2.09
N ASN A 152 0.12 -13.91 0.97
CA ASN A 152 -1.16 -13.19 0.96
C ASN A 152 -2.34 -14.03 1.46
N LEU A 153 -2.33 -15.35 1.23
CA LEU A 153 -3.34 -16.24 1.79
C LEU A 153 -3.31 -16.26 3.33
N LYS A 154 -2.12 -16.24 3.94
CA LYS A 154 -1.96 -16.16 5.41
C LYS A 154 -2.47 -14.83 5.97
N VAL A 155 -2.24 -13.73 5.27
CA VAL A 155 -2.80 -12.42 5.66
C VAL A 155 -4.32 -12.45 5.58
N ARG A 156 -4.88 -13.01 4.51
CA ARG A 156 -6.33 -13.14 4.33
C ARG A 156 -6.99 -14.00 5.41
N GLU A 157 -6.31 -15.04 5.88
CA GLU A 157 -6.80 -15.88 6.98
C GLU A 157 -6.76 -15.18 8.34
N ALA A 158 -5.95 -14.13 8.48
CA ALA A 158 -5.86 -13.34 9.70
C ALA A 158 -6.86 -12.17 9.77
N LEU A 159 -7.41 -11.74 8.63
CA LEU A 159 -8.48 -10.74 8.49
C LEU A 159 -9.85 -11.36 8.80
#